data_AF-A0AAC9UNN3-F1
#
_entry.id   AF-A0AAC9UNN3-F1
#
_cell.length_a   1.000
_cell.length_b   1.000
_cell.length_c   1.000
_cell.angle_alpha   90.00
_cell.angle_beta   90.00
_cell.angle_gamma   90.00
#
_symmetry.space_group_name_H-M   'P 1'
#
loop_
_entity.id
_entity.type
_entity.pdbx_description
1 polymer ?
#
loop_
_entity_poly.entity_id
_entity_poly.type
_entity_poly.pdbx_seq_one_letter_code
_entity_poly.pdbx_strand_id
1 'polypeptide(L)' 'MLVDGKQLTELMLTHNVGVSTKQAFEVKALDSDYFIED' A
#
# COMPACT_ATOMS: atom_id res chain seq x y z
N MET A 1 -21.58 -19.38 -12.44
CA MET A 1 -21.25 -17.94 -12.43
C MET A 1 -19.76 -17.82 -12.22
N LEU A 2 -19.01 -17.43 -13.24
CA LEU A 2 -17.57 -17.21 -13.09
C LEU A 2 -17.40 -15.82 -12.50
N VAL A 3 -16.89 -15.73 -11.28
CA VAL A 3 -16.52 -14.46 -10.69
C VAL A 3 -15.26 -13.99 -11.42
N ASP A 4 -15.25 -12.73 -11.86
CA ASP A 4 -14.06 -12.13 -12.46
C ASP A 4 -12.92 -12.17 -11.44
N GLY A 5 -11.87 -12.95 -11.74
CA GLY A 5 -10.73 -13.14 -10.85
C GLY A 5 -10.02 -11.82 -10.51
N LYS A 6 -10.11 -10.80 -11.38
CA LYS A 6 -9.54 -9.48 -11.11
C LYS A 6 -10.30 -8.76 -10.00
N GLN A 7 -11.63 -8.69 -10.09
CA GLN A 7 -12.46 -8.09 -9.04
C GLN A 7 -12.31 -8.81 -7.70
N LEU A 8 -12.24 -10.14 -7.73
CA LEU A 8 -12.00 -10.92 -6.51
C LEU A 8 -10.64 -10.58 -5.88
N THR A 9 -9.60 -10.45 -6.70
CA THR A 9 -8.25 -10.10 -6.22
C THR A 9 -8.21 -8.70 -5.60
N GLU A 10 -8.88 -7.72 -6.22
CA GLU A 10 -9.01 -6.36 -5.67
C GLU A 10 -9.73 -6.36 -4.31
N LEU A 11 -10.78 -7.18 -4.17
CA LEU A 11 -11.51 -7.34 -2.92
C LEU A 11 -10.64 -8.01 -1.84
N MET A 12 -9.89 -9.05 -2.20
CA MET A 12 -8.95 -9.74 -1.32
C MET A 12 -7.86 -8.81 -0.79
N LEU A 13 -7.29 -7.95 -1.65
CA LEU A 13 -6.32 -6.94 -1.26
C LEU A 13 -6.93 -5.88 -0.33
N THR A 14 -8.11 -5.37 -0.67
CA THR A 14 -8.79 -4.32 0.11
C THR A 14 -9.14 -4.79 1.52
N HIS A 15 -9.61 -6.02 1.66
CA HIS A 15 -10.03 -6.59 2.94
C HIS A 15 -8.93 -7.42 3.64
N ASN A 16 -7.72 -7.50 3.07
CA ASN A 16 -6.63 -8.35 3.54
C ASN A 16 -7.01 -9.83 3.72
N VAL A 17 -7.88 -10.36 2.85
CA VAL A 17 -8.33 -11.76 2.90
C VAL A 17 -7.50 -12.60 1.92
N GLY A 18 -6.85 -13.66 2.42
CA GLY A 18 -6.07 -14.57 1.58
C GLY A 18 -4.77 -13.98 1.03
N VAL A 19 -4.30 -12.87 1.60
CA VAL A 19 -3.01 -12.24 1.28
C VAL A 19 -2.16 -12.14 2.56
N SER A 20 -0.84 -12.01 2.39
CA SER A 20 0.09 -11.77 3.49
C SER A 20 1.07 -10.67 3.13
N THR A 21 1.40 -9.82 4.10
CA THR A 21 2.39 -8.76 3.91
C THR A 21 3.78 -9.39 3.80
N LYS A 22 4.37 -9.32 2.61
CA LYS A 22 5.72 -9.86 2.38
C LYS A 22 6.81 -8.94 2.93
N GLN A 23 6.63 -7.63 2.78
CA GLN A 23 7.59 -6.61 3.21
C GLN A 23 6.89 -5.27 3.36
N ALA A 24 7.26 -4.50 4.38
CA ALA A 24 6.83 -3.14 4.58
C ALA A 24 8.04 -2.21 4.40
N PHE A 25 7.85 -1.10 3.70
CA PHE A 25 8.88 -0.09 3.49
C PHE A 25 8.40 1.24 4.04
N GLU A 26 9.29 1.91 4.78
CA GLU A 26 9.08 3.28 5.21
C GLU A 26 9.77 4.21 4.21
N VAL A 27 9.00 5.07 3.54
CA VAL A 27 9.53 6.09 2.64
C VAL A 27 9.65 7.39 3.43
N LYS A 28 10.90 7.80 3.70
CA LYS A 28 11.19 9.07 4.38
C LYS A 28 11.43 10.16 3.35
N ALA A 29 10.70 11.25 3.47
CA ALA A 29 10.98 12.48 2.73
C ALA A 29 11.85 13.40 3.61
N LEU A 30 12.75 14.14 2.97
CA LEU A 30 13.48 15.21 3.64
C LEU A 30 12.53 16.38 3.86
N ASP A 31 12.42 16.82 5.11
CA ASP A 31 11.61 17.98 5.48
C ASP A 31 12.38 19.26 5.15
N SER A 32 12.22 19.77 3.94
CA SER A 32 13.07 20.85 3.42
C SER A 32 12.86 22.18 4.16
N ASP A 33 11.67 22.43 4.70
CA ASP A 33 11.33 23.62 5.48
C ASP A 33 12.00 23.63 6.87
N TYR A 34 12.30 22.47 7.46
CA TYR A 34 13.12 22.36 8.67
C TYR A 34 14.57 22.83 8.45
N PHE A 35 15.09 22.74 7.22
CA PHE A 35 16.48 23.10 6.89
C PHE A 35 16.61 24.49 6.23
N ILE A 36 15.52 25.24 6.10
CA ILE A 36 15.59 26.66 5.70
C ILE A 36 15.77 27.46 7.00
N GLU A 37 17.02 27.68 7.40
CA GLU A 37 17.37 28.74 8.37
C GLU A 37 17.43 30.07 7.61
N ASP A 38 16.67 31.08 8.06
CA ASP A 38 16.70 32.47 7.55
C ASP A 38 18.07 33.15 7.74
#